data_AF-A0A2S3QQR8-F1
#
_entry.id   AF-A0A2S3QQR8-F1
#
_cell.length_a   1.000
_cell.length_b   1.000
_cell.length_c   1.000
_cell.angle_alpha   90.00
_cell.angle_beta   90.00
_cell.angle_gamma   90.00
#
_symmetry.space_group_name_H-M   'P 1'
#
loop_
_entity.id
_entity.type
_entity.pdbx_description
1 polymer ?
#
loop_
_entity_poly.entity_id
_entity_poly.type
_entity_poly.pdbx_seq_one_letter_code
_entity_poly.pdbx_strand_id
1 'polypeptide(L)'
;MKKIILCTLLSFLSVHAATIATSQYQVATFQMEKNEITVSFVESAPFYQAKKKDANCFQKAIEDKEKVEIKYDYKTFQIQSCKNL
;
A
#
# COMPACT_ATOMS: atom_id res chain seq x y z
N MET A 1 -38.15 22.96 24.55
CA MET A 1 -36.70 23.08 24.28
C MET A 1 -35.98 21.76 24.56
N LYS A 2 -36.12 20.72 23.72
CA LYS A 2 -35.47 19.39 23.93
C LYS A 2 -35.05 18.65 22.65
N LYS A 3 -35.13 19.26 21.46
CA LYS A 3 -34.88 18.56 20.17
C LYS A 3 -33.56 18.93 19.47
N ILE A 4 -32.80 19.89 19.98
CA ILE A 4 -31.62 20.45 19.29
C ILE A 4 -30.31 19.73 19.68
N ILE A 5 -30.29 18.95 20.76
CA ILE A 5 -29.06 18.37 21.31
C ILE A 5 -28.62 17.09 20.56
N LEU A 6 -29.46 16.52 19.68
CA LEU A 6 -29.14 15.23 19.06
C LEU A 6 -28.30 15.34 17.77
N CYS A 7 -28.21 16.51 17.15
CA CYS A 7 -27.50 16.66 15.86
C CYS A 7 -25.99 16.94 16.00
N THR A 8 -25.51 17.30 17.19
CA THR A 8 -24.08 17.59 17.43
C THR A 8 -23.24 16.37 17.79
N LEU A 9 -23.85 15.20 18.02
CA LEU A 9 -23.11 13.96 18.34
C LEU A 9 -22.60 13.20 17.11
N LEU A 10 -23.08 13.52 15.91
CA LEU A 10 -22.67 12.85 14.67
C LEU A 10 -21.46 13.49 13.98
N SER A 11 -21.02 14.67 14.43
CA SER A 11 -19.94 15.44 13.80
C SER A 11 -18.53 14.91 14.09
N PHE A 12 -18.37 13.93 14.97
CA PHE A 12 -17.06 13.41 15.41
C PHE A 12 -16.76 11.99 14.91
N LEU A 13 -17.59 11.40 14.04
CA LEU A 13 -17.23 10.17 13.33
C LEU A 13 -16.19 10.49 12.25
N SER A 14 -14.97 10.69 12.74
CA SER A 14 -13.67 10.45 12.12
C SER A 14 -13.74 10.14 10.63
N VAL A 15 -13.61 11.18 9.81
CA VAL A 15 -13.27 11.02 8.39
C VAL A 15 -11.78 10.67 8.30
N HIS A 16 -11.38 9.52 8.85
CA HIS A 16 -10.13 8.89 8.46
C HIS A 16 -10.34 8.37 7.05
N ALA A 17 -10.18 9.26 6.06
CA ALA A 17 -10.07 8.85 4.66
C ALA A 17 -9.00 7.77 4.61
N ALA A 18 -9.39 6.54 4.25
CA ALA A 18 -8.45 5.44 4.14
C ALA A 18 -7.41 5.84 3.10
N THR A 19 -6.16 6.05 3.54
CA THR A 19 -5.04 6.42 2.67
C THR A 19 -4.53 5.23 1.84
N ILE A 20 -5.29 4.13 1.86
CA ILE A 20 -4.87 2.85 1.32
C ILE A 20 -5.47 2.65 -0.06
N ALA A 21 -4.59 2.48 -1.04
CA ALA A 21 -4.92 2.09 -2.40
C ALA A 21 -4.51 0.63 -2.65
N THR A 22 -5.17 0.01 -3.62
CA THR A 22 -4.79 -1.30 -4.16
C THR A 22 -4.58 -1.17 -5.66
N SER A 23 -3.49 -1.72 -6.18
CA SER A 23 -3.14 -1.65 -7.60
C SER A 23 -2.34 -2.87 -8.02
N GLN A 24 -2.35 -3.18 -9.31
CA GLN A 24 -1.58 -4.27 -9.88
C GLN A 24 -0.40 -3.70 -10.65
N TYR A 25 0.79 -4.22 -10.36
CA TYR A 25 2.03 -3.72 -10.93
C TYR A 25 2.95 -4.85 -11.37
N GLN A 26 3.78 -4.57 -12.36
CA GLN A 26 4.93 -5.40 -12.68
C GLN A 26 6.16 -4.89 -11.91
N VAL A 27 6.82 -5.76 -11.15
CA VAL A 27 8.02 -5.41 -10.39
C VAL A 27 9.16 -5.14 -11.37
N ALA A 28 9.75 -3.94 -11.33
CA ALA A 28 10.89 -3.59 -12.15
C ALA A 28 12.21 -3.97 -11.45
N THR A 29 12.38 -3.51 -10.21
CA THR A 29 13.51 -3.89 -9.36
C THR A 29 13.13 -3.70 -7.90
N PHE A 30 13.77 -4.46 -7.01
CA PHE A 30 13.72 -4.23 -5.57
C PHE A 30 15.12 -4.35 -4.97
N GLN A 31 15.38 -3.55 -3.93
CA GLN A 31 16.62 -3.53 -3.18
C GLN A 31 16.30 -3.70 -1.70
N MET A 32 17.02 -4.61 -1.04
CA MET A 32 16.87 -4.84 0.40
C MET A 32 17.94 -4.06 1.15
N GLU A 33 17.52 -3.15 2.04
CA GLU A 33 18.38 -2.39 2.93
C GLU A 33 18.03 -2.72 4.39
N LYS A 34 18.90 -3.48 5.05
CA LYS A 34 18.68 -4.00 6.41
C LYS A 34 17.38 -4.83 6.52
N ASN A 35 16.29 -4.19 6.99
CA ASN A 35 14.98 -4.80 7.22
C ASN A 35 13.87 -4.17 6.36
N GLU A 36 14.23 -3.22 5.50
CA GLU A 36 13.31 -2.52 4.60
C GLU A 36 13.66 -2.84 3.14
N ILE A 37 12.65 -2.77 2.29
CA ILE A 37 12.79 -3.02 0.86
C ILE A 37 12.32 -1.77 0.14
N THR A 38 13.18 -1.24 -0.72
CA THR A 38 12.78 -0.24 -1.71
C THR A 38 12.43 -0.98 -2.99
N VAL A 39 11.19 -0.84 -3.46
CA VAL A 39 10.72 -1.48 -4.70
C VAL A 39 10.23 -0.44 -5.70
N SER A 40 10.44 -0.72 -6.98
CA SER A 40 9.93 0.07 -8.09
C SER A 40 9.12 -0.80 -9.03
N PHE A 41 8.17 -0.18 -9.71
CA PHE A 41 7.26 -0.85 -10.63
C PHE A 41 7.38 -0.26 -12.02
N VAL A 42 7.13 -1.07 -13.05
CA VAL A 42 7.24 -0.63 -14.45
C VAL A 42 6.24 0.49 -14.75
N GLU A 43 5.02 0.37 -14.20
CA GLU A 43 3.93 1.31 -14.46
C GLU A 43 3.92 2.53 -13.52
N SER A 44 4.86 2.63 -12.58
CA SER A 44 4.84 3.67 -11.53
C SER A 44 6.21 4.34 -11.38
N ALA A 45 6.22 5.68 -11.44
CA ALA A 45 7.43 6.49 -11.21
C ALA A 45 7.97 6.49 -9.77
N PRO A 46 7.14 6.53 -8.69
CA PRO A 46 7.65 6.54 -7.33
C PRO A 46 8.28 5.20 -6.91
N PHE A 47 9.24 5.28 -5.99
CA PHE A 47 9.72 4.15 -5.22
C PHE A 47 8.80 3.91 -4.02
N TYR A 48 8.57 2.64 -3.70
CA TYR A 48 7.73 2.20 -2.61
C TYR A 48 8.57 1.52 -1.53
N GLN A 49 8.13 1.65 -0.28
CA GLN A 49 8.77 1.03 0.87
C GLN A 49 7.98 -0.20 1.32
N ALA A 50 8.63 -1.34 1.47
CA ALA A 50 8.02 -2.59 1.90
C ALA A 50 8.80 -3.23 3.04
N LYS A 51 8.12 -4.12 3.78
CA LYS A 51 8.76 -4.87 4.86
C LYS A 51 9.46 -6.10 4.30
N LYS A 52 10.50 -6.58 4.99
CA LYS A 52 11.22 -7.82 4.63
C LYS A 52 10.33 -9.03 4.36
N LYS A 53 9.16 -9.15 5.02
CA LYS A 53 8.17 -10.22 4.79
C LYS A 53 7.69 -10.31 3.34
N ASP A 54 7.71 -9.21 2.60
CA ASP A 54 7.18 -9.12 1.24
C ASP A 54 8.25 -9.41 0.17
N ALA A 55 9.52 -9.62 0.57
CA ALA A 55 10.64 -9.90 -0.34
C ALA A 55 10.36 -11.05 -1.31
N ASN A 56 9.84 -12.16 -0.78
CA ASN A 56 9.55 -13.36 -1.57
C ASN A 56 8.49 -13.11 -2.64
N CYS A 57 7.52 -12.24 -2.36
CA CYS A 57 6.48 -11.86 -3.31
C CYS A 57 7.09 -11.12 -4.52
N PHE A 58 7.98 -10.16 -4.26
CA PHE A 58 8.67 -9.42 -5.33
C PHE A 58 9.65 -10.28 -6.12
N GLN A 59 10.40 -11.14 -5.42
CA GLN A 59 11.34 -12.05 -6.06
C GLN A 59 10.63 -12.99 -7.03
N LYS A 60 9.55 -13.65 -6.58
CA LYS A 60 8.74 -14.52 -7.44
C LYS A 60 8.13 -13.78 -8.63
N ALA A 61 7.63 -12.56 -8.42
CA ALA A 61 7.05 -11.77 -9.49
C ALA A 61 8.05 -11.49 -10.63
N ILE A 62 9.33 -11.29 -10.29
CA ILE A 62 10.41 -11.13 -11.27
C ILE A 62 10.73 -12.46 -11.96
N GLU A 63 10.88 -13.54 -11.18
CA GLU A 63 11.22 -14.89 -11.69
C GLU A 63 10.15 -15.42 -12.65
N ASP A 64 8.89 -15.32 -12.24
CA ASP A 64 7.72 -15.83 -12.97
C ASP A 64 7.20 -14.84 -14.04
N LYS A 65 7.74 -13.62 -14.06
CA LYS A 65 7.30 -12.49 -14.93
C LYS A 65 5.82 -12.13 -14.75
N GLU A 66 5.32 -12.32 -13.54
CA GLU A 66 3.92 -12.07 -13.16
C GLU A 66 3.72 -10.67 -12.55
N LYS A 67 2.46 -10.23 -12.52
CA LYS A 67 2.09 -9.02 -11.80
C LYS A 67 1.85 -9.34 -10.33
N VAL A 68 1.97 -8.31 -9.50
CA VAL A 68 1.63 -8.35 -8.07
C VAL A 68 0.51 -7.37 -7.79
N GLU A 69 -0.44 -7.81 -6.97
CA GLU A 69 -1.38 -6.91 -6.31
C GLU A 69 -0.73 -6.32 -5.07
N ILE A 70 -0.62 -5.00 -5.05
CA ILE A 70 0.00 -4.23 -3.98
C ILE A 70 -1.07 -3.40 -3.30
N LYS A 71 -1.17 -3.54 -1.98
CA LYS A 71 -1.93 -2.65 -1.11
C LYS A 71 -0.97 -1.70 -0.42
N TYR A 72 -1.09 -0.40 -0.67
CA TYR A 72 -0.14 0.60 -0.20
C TYR A 72 -0.82 1.88 0.28
N ASP A 73 -0.13 2.64 1.12
CA ASP A 73 -0.54 3.98 1.51
C ASP A 73 -0.09 4.99 0.43
N TYR A 74 -1.01 5.70 -0.22
CA TYR A 74 -0.67 6.61 -1.32
C TYR A 74 -0.02 7.93 -0.88
N LYS A 75 -0.01 8.24 0.43
CA LYS A 75 0.69 9.41 0.97
C LYS A 75 2.13 9.08 1.31
N THR A 76 2.39 7.88 1.86
CA THR A 76 3.74 7.48 2.31
C THR A 76 4.44 6.53 1.34
N PHE A 77 3.73 6.01 0.34
CA PHE A 77 4.19 4.95 -0.58
C PHE A 77 4.64 3.67 0.15
N GLN A 78 4.10 3.44 1.36
CA GLN A 78 4.40 2.24 2.13
C GLN A 78 3.46 1.09 1.78
N ILE A 79 4.04 -0.03 1.36
CA ILE A 79 3.34 -1.28 1.06
C ILE A 79 2.95 -1.97 2.36
N GLN A 80 1.66 -2.29 2.47
CA GLN A 80 1.07 -3.03 3.57
C GLN A 80 1.01 -4.54 3.27
N SER A 81 0.79 -4.89 2.00
CA SER A 81 0.66 -6.26 1.52
C SER A 81 1.05 -6.38 0.05
N CYS A 82 1.67 -7.52 -0.28
CA CYS A 82 1.94 -7.97 -1.65
C CYS A 82 1.32 -9.35 -1.88
N LYS A 83 0.75 -9.59 -3.07
CA LYS A 83 0.21 -10.87 -3.50
C LYS A 83 0.52 -11.13 -4.98
N ASN A 84 1.14 -12.26 -5.31
CA ASN A 84 1.35 -12.71 -6.69
C ASN A 84 -0.01 -13.08 -7.35
N LEU A 85 -0.16 -12.79 -8.65
CA LEU A 85 -1.38 -12.96 -9.42
C LEU A 85 -1.24 -14.02 -10.51
#